data_AF-A0A0G1Q0H3-F1
#
_entry.id   AF-A0A0G1Q0H3-F1
#
_cell.length_a   1.000
_cell.length_b   1.000
_cell.length_c   1.000
_cell.angle_alpha   90.00
_cell.angle_beta   90.00
_cell.angle_gamma   90.00
#
_symmetry.space_group_name_H-M   'P 1'
#
loop_
_entity.id
_entity.type
_entity.pdbx_description
1 polymer ?
#
loop_
_entity_poly.entity_id
_entity_poly.type
_entity_poly.pdbx_seq_one_letter_code
_entity_poly.pdbx_strand_id
1 'polypeptide(L)' 'MKAYAAKEKEVGEENTRQAEKFILLRTLDFLWMDHLEAMEHLRSSVRLRAYGQRDPLVEYKNEGHRIFQKLL' A
#
# COMPACT_ATOMS: atom_id res chain seq x y z
N MET A 1 -9.20 11.29 -20.11
CA MET A 1 -10.45 12.06 -19.93
C MET A 1 -11.60 11.61 -20.82
N LYS A 2 -11.46 11.48 -22.16
CA LYS A 2 -12.58 11.07 -23.05
C LYS A 2 -13.19 9.69 -22.70
N ALA A 3 -12.37 8.69 -22.36
CA ALA A 3 -12.85 7.36 -21.99
C ALA A 3 -13.61 7.33 -20.65
N TYR A 4 -13.17 8.14 -19.68
CA TYR A 4 -13.83 8.26 -18.38
C TYR A 4 -15.21 8.89 -18.53
N ALA A 5 -15.30 10.03 -19.24
CA ALA A 5 -16.57 10.71 -19.49
C ALA A 5 -17.56 9.85 -20.30
N ALA A 6 -17.07 9.03 -21.24
CA ALA A 6 -17.92 8.08 -21.96
C ALA A 6 -18.47 6.99 -21.02
N LYS A 7 -17.64 6.48 -20.11
CA LYS A 7 -18.02 5.45 -19.14
C LYS A 7 -19.01 5.97 -18.09
N GLU A 8 -18.79 7.18 -17.61
CA GLU A 8 -19.68 7.87 -16.66
C GLU A 8 -21.07 8.09 -17.28
N LYS A 9 -21.14 8.40 -18.57
CA LYS A 9 -22.40 8.58 -19.30
C LYS A 9 -23.15 7.27 -19.56
N GLU A 10 -22.45 6.14 -19.68
CA GLU A 10 -23.03 4.79 -19.79
C GLU A 10 -23.57 4.28 -18.45
N VAL A 11 -22.83 4.51 -17.36
CA VAL A 11 -23.08 3.89 -16.05
C VAL A 11 -23.97 4.78 -15.16
N GLY A 12 -23.95 6.10 -15.40
CA GLY A 12 -24.63 7.11 -14.59
C GLY A 12 -23.71 7.65 -13.48
N GLU A 13 -23.88 8.92 -13.13
CA GLU A 13 -23.01 9.64 -12.18
C GLU A 13 -22.98 8.97 -10.79
N GLU A 14 -24.15 8.65 -10.22
CA GLU A 14 -24.27 8.00 -8.90
C GLU A 14 -23.56 6.63 -8.84
N ASN A 15 -23.81 5.78 -9.83
CA ASN A 15 -23.17 4.46 -9.92
C ASN A 15 -21.67 4.57 -10.17
N THR A 16 -21.23 5.58 -10.94
CA THR A 16 -19.81 5.85 -11.17
C THR A 16 -19.13 6.26 -9.86
N ARG A 17 -19.74 7.16 -9.07
CA ARG A 17 -19.23 7.54 -7.73
C ARG A 17 -19.14 6.37 -6.77
N GLN A 18 -20.15 5.50 -6.75
CA GLN A 18 -20.12 4.29 -5.91
C GLN A 18 -19.01 3.31 -6.36
N ALA A 19 -18.85 3.12 -7.66
CA ALA A 19 -17.79 2.29 -8.22
C ALA A 19 -16.40 2.85 -7.90
N GLU A 20 -16.19 4.16 -8.03
CA GLU A 20 -14.94 4.83 -7.64
C GLU A 20 -14.60 4.57 -6.18
N LYS A 21 -15.56 4.81 -5.28
CA LYS A 21 -15.39 4.57 -3.85
C LYS A 21 -15.02 3.12 -3.56
N PHE A 22 -15.71 2.18 -4.20
CA PHE A 22 -15.45 0.75 -4.04
C PHE A 22 -14.05 0.37 -4.53
N ILE A 23 -13.65 0.85 -5.70
CA ILE A 23 -12.34 0.58 -6.28
C ILE A 23 -11.24 1.18 -5.40
N LEU A 24 -11.40 2.42 -4.93
CA LEU A 24 -10.47 3.10 -4.04
C LEU A 24 -10.27 2.32 -2.74
N LEU A 25 -11.37 1.98 -2.06
CA LEU A 25 -11.30 1.23 -0.80
C LEU A 25 -10.67 -0.13 -1.01
N ARG A 26 -11.11 -0.89 -2.02
CA ARG A 26 -10.55 -2.21 -2.32
C ARG A 26 -9.07 -2.17 -2.66
N THR A 27 -8.64 -1.16 -3.42
CA THR A 27 -7.23 -1.00 -3.78
C THR A 27 -6.40 -0.62 -2.57
N LEU A 28 -6.89 0.29 -1.74
CA LEU A 28 -6.23 0.71 -0.51
C LEU A 28 -6.10 -0.46 0.48
N ASP A 29 -7.17 -1.23 0.67
CA ASP A 29 -7.17 -2.41 1.53
C ASP A 29 -6.16 -3.46 1.04
N PHE A 30 -6.11 -3.71 -0.27
CA PHE A 30 -5.17 -4.64 -0.87
C PHE A 30 -3.72 -4.19 -0.67
N LEU A 31 -3.42 -2.94 -1.00
CA LEU A 31 -2.09 -2.35 -0.83
C LEU A 31 -1.67 -2.34 0.64
N TRP A 32 -2.59 -2.02 1.55
CA TRP A 32 -2.31 -2.02 2.98
C TRP A 32 -2.02 -3.43 3.52
N MET A 33 -2.76 -4.44 3.04
CA MET A 33 -2.51 -5.83 3.43
C MET A 33 -1.11 -6.30 2.99
N ASP A 34 -0.72 -6.00 1.75
CA ASP A 34 0.62 -6.29 1.22
C ASP A 34 1.72 -5.53 2.01
N HIS A 35 1.45 -4.27 2.36
CA HIS A 35 2.35 -3.49 3.19
C HIS A 35 2.57 -4.13 4.58
N LEU A 36 1.51 -4.61 5.23
CA LEU A 36 1.61 -5.28 6.53
C LEU A 36 2.42 -6.59 6.43
N GLU A 37 2.24 -7.37 5.36
CA GLU A 37 3.03 -8.57 5.11
C GLU A 37 4.52 -8.23 4.92
N ALA A 38 4.82 -7.21 4.11
CA ALA A 38 6.19 -6.72 3.93
C ALA A 38 6.83 -6.23 5.25
N MET A 39 6.06 -5.58 6.12
CA MET A 39 6.52 -5.13 7.43
C MET A 39 6.80 -6.31 8.39
N GLU A 40 6.01 -7.38 8.34
CA GLU A 40 6.27 -8.59 9.12
C GLU A 40 7.55 -9.31 8.64
N HIS A 41 7.76 -9.40 7.32
CA HIS A 41 9.02 -9.89 6.74
C HIS A 41 10.21 -9.01 7.11
N LEU A 42 10.05 -7.69 7.11
CA LEU A 42 11.10 -6.77 7.55
C LEU A 42 11.46 -7.04 9.01
N ARG A 43 10.46 -7.17 9.89
CA ARG A 43 10.64 -7.45 11.33
C ARG A 43 11.40 -8.75 11.58
N SER A 44 11.14 -9.81 10.80
CA SER A 44 11.90 -11.06 10.92
C SER A 44 13.34 -10.91 10.41
N SER A 45 13.55 -10.22 9.28
CA SER A 45 14.88 -10.00 8.70
C SER A 45 15.81 -9.12 9.57
N VAL A 46 15.25 -8.12 10.24
CA VAL A 46 15.99 -7.21 11.13
C VAL A 46 16.48 -7.96 12.36
N ARG A 47 15.67 -8.87 12.90
CA ARG A 47 16.05 -9.76 14.01
C ARG A 47 17.26 -10.61 13.68
N LEU A 48 17.34 -11.11 12.44
CA LEU A 48 18.49 -11.89 11.96
C LEU A 48 19.75 -11.04 11.75
N ARG A 49 19.60 -9.76 11.36
CA ARG A 49 20.70 -8.82 11.15
C ARG A 49 21.24 -8.16 12.43
N ALA A 50 20.47 -8.19 13.51
CA ALA A 50 20.86 -7.71 14.84
C ALA A 50 22.17 -8.36 15.36
N TYR A 51 22.50 -9.56 14.89
CA TYR A 51 23.73 -10.26 15.23
C TYR A 51 25.01 -9.56 14.73
N GLY A 52 24.91 -8.59 13.81
CA GLY A 52 26.04 -7.91 13.15
C GLY A 52 26.44 -6.53 13.73
N GLN A 53 26.14 -6.23 14.99
CA GLN A 53 26.44 -4.94 15.66
C GLN A 53 25.75 -3.69 15.08
N ARG A 54 24.71 -3.84 14.25
CA ARG A 54 23.83 -2.74 13.84
C ARG A 54 22.61 -2.64 14.75
N ASP A 55 22.18 -1.42 15.05
CA ASP A 55 20.96 -1.18 15.84
C ASP A 55 19.72 -1.63 15.03
N PRO A 56 19.01 -2.68 15.49
CA PRO A 56 17.87 -3.23 14.78
C PRO A 56 16.71 -2.23 14.65
N LEU A 57 16.54 -1.34 15.63
CA LEU A 57 15.48 -0.34 15.64
C LEU A 57 15.67 0.71 14.54
N VAL A 58 16.93 1.12 14.32
CA VAL A 58 17.27 2.12 13.29
C VAL A 58 17.06 1.53 11.89
N GLU A 59 17.52 0.30 11.65
CA GLU A 59 17.32 -0.41 10.37
C GLU A 59 15.84 -0.64 10.08
N TYR A 60 15.06 -1.10 11.06
CA TYR A 60 13.61 -1.29 10.89
C TYR A 60 12.91 0.02 10.51
N LYS A 61 13.25 1.13 11.16
CA LYS A 61 12.64 2.44 10.88
C LYS A 61 12.98 2.94 9.48
N ASN A 62 14.25 2.86 9.08
CA ASN A 62 14.71 3.32 7.77
C ASN A 62 14.08 2.49 6.64
N GLU A 63 14.12 1.17 6.78
CA GLU A 63 13.64 0.28 5.73
C GLU A 63 12.10 0.24 5.68
N GLY A 64 11.43 0.34 6.83
CA GLY A 64 9.98 0.49 6.91
C GLY A 64 9.50 1.77 6.24
N HIS A 65 10.22 2.88 6.43
CA HIS A 65 9.92 4.13 5.70
C HIS A 65 10.09 3.95 4.19
N ARG A 66 11.15 3.26 3.74
CA ARG A 66 11.37 2.97 2.32
C ARG A 66 10.27 2.08 1.72
N ILE A 67 9.78 1.09 2.46
CA ILE A 67 8.65 0.25 2.01
C ILE A 67 7.36 1.07 1.94
N PHE A 68 7.12 1.96 2.90
CA PHE A 68 5.98 2.87 2.87
C PHE A 68 6.03 3.82 1.65
N GLN A 69 7.20 4.38 1.32
CA GLN A 69 7.37 5.22 0.12
C GLN A 69 7.12 4.47 -1.19
N LYS A 70 7.20 3.14 -1.22
CA LYS A 70 6.85 2.34 -2.40
C LYS A 70 5.35 2.06 -2.54
N LEU A 71 4.58 2.29 -1.48
CA LEU A 71 3.13 2.12 -1.46
C LEU A 71 2.41 3.31 -2.13
N LEU A 72 3.03 4.48 -2.09
CA LEU A 72 2.53 5.78 -2.59
C LEU A 72 2.98 6.04 -4.03
#